data_AF-A0A2T6F3V5-F1
#
_entry.id   AF-A0A2T6F3V5-F1
#
_cell.length_a   1.000
_cell.length_b   1.000
_cell.length_c   1.000
_cell.angle_alpha   90.00
_cell.angle_beta   90.00
_cell.angle_gamma   90.00
#
_symmetry.space_group_name_H-M   'P 1'
#
loop_
_entity.id
_entity.type
_entity.pdbx_description
1 polymer ?
#
loop_
_entity_poly.entity_id
_entity_poly.type
_entity_poly.pdbx_seq_one_letter_code
_entity_poly.pdbx_strand_id
1 'polypeptide(L)' 'MSVRAAMDGKGVALVPSVLVSDDIQAGRLIVAVTERVSSDGDYYLLYKKERAKDRAIAVFREWLMSEVTELQSI' A
#
# COMPACT_ATOMS: atom_id res chain seq x y z
N MET A 1 -14.09 -3.04 -2.32
CA MET A 1 -15.27 -3.29 -3.18
C MET A 1 -14.93 -3.18 -4.67
N SER A 2 -14.22 -2.15 -5.12
CA SER A 2 -13.81 -1.96 -6.53
C SER A 2 -12.92 -3.08 -7.08
N VAL A 3 -11.88 -3.52 -6.34
CA VAL A 3 -10.97 -4.60 -6.78
C VAL A 3 -11.73 -5.89 -7.11
N ARG A 4 -12.70 -6.28 -6.27
CA ARG A 4 -13.46 -7.52 -6.47
C ARG A 4 -14.39 -7.44 -7.69
N ALA A 5 -14.99 -6.27 -7.94
CA ALA A 5 -15.77 -6.06 -9.15
C ALA A 5 -14.90 -6.19 -10.41
N ALA A 6 -13.64 -5.72 -10.38
CA ALA A 6 -12.70 -5.91 -11.48
C ALA A 6 -12.32 -7.39 -11.66
N MET A 7 -12.06 -8.12 -10.57
CA MET A 7 -11.81 -9.57 -10.62
C MET A 7 -12.99 -10.36 -11.19
N ASP A 8 -14.22 -9.97 -10.85
CA ASP A 8 -15.45 -10.60 -11.35
C ASP A 8 -15.82 -10.15 -12.79
N GLY A 9 -14.91 -9.45 -13.48
CA GLY A 9 -15.08 -9.01 -14.87
C GLY A 9 -16.13 -7.90 -15.06
N LYS A 10 -16.44 -7.13 -14.02
CA LYS A 10 -17.45 -6.06 -14.07
C LYS A 10 -16.89 -4.71 -14.52
N GLY A 11 -15.60 -4.61 -14.80
CA GLY A 11 -14.95 -3.40 -15.31
C GLY A 11 -13.49 -3.29 -14.90
N VAL A 12 -12.98 -2.06 -14.86
CA VAL A 12 -11.63 -1.70 -14.41
C VAL A 12 -11.68 -0.95 -13.08
N ALA A 13 -10.61 -1.03 -12.28
CA ALA A 13 -10.50 -0.34 -11.00
C ALA A 13 -9.16 0.40 -10.89
N LEU A 14 -9.21 1.67 -10.49
CA LEU A 14 -8.03 2.45 -10.09
C LEU A 14 -7.77 2.24 -8.60
N VAL A 15 -6.62 1.65 -8.26
CA VAL A 15 -6.27 1.29 -6.88
C VAL A 15 -4.76 1.40 -6.64
N PRO A 16 -4.32 1.58 -5.38
CA PRO A 16 -2.90 1.47 -5.04
C PRO A 16 -2.34 0.10 -5.41
N SER A 17 -1.19 0.08 -6.07
CA SER A 17 -0.57 -1.16 -6.56
C SER A 17 -0.29 -2.15 -5.45
N VAL A 18 0.14 -1.67 -4.27
CA VAL A 18 0.44 -2.49 -3.08
C VAL A 18 -0.75 -3.36 -2.64
N LEU A 19 -1.99 -2.95 -2.94
CA LEU A 19 -3.18 -3.71 -2.54
C LEU A 19 -3.55 -4.84 -3.50
N VAL A 20 -2.94 -4.89 -4.69
CA VAL A 20 -3.29 -5.84 -5.76
C VAL A 20 -2.08 -6.56 -6.36
N SER A 21 -0.87 -6.32 -5.83
CA SER A 21 0.36 -6.97 -6.29
C SER A 21 0.23 -8.50 -6.35
N ASP A 22 -0.32 -9.11 -5.30
CA ASP A 22 -0.52 -10.56 -5.21
C ASP A 22 -1.54 -11.08 -6.22
N ASP A 23 -2.59 -10.30 -6.49
CA ASP A 23 -3.62 -10.65 -7.48
C ASP A 23 -3.07 -10.58 -8.90
N ILE A 24 -2.19 -9.61 -9.18
CA ILE A 24 -1.49 -9.49 -10.46
C ILE A 24 -0.49 -10.64 -10.62
N GLN A 25 0.31 -10.93 -9.58
CA GLN A 25 1.28 -12.04 -9.61
C GLN A 25 0.59 -13.39 -9.81
N ALA A 26 -0.57 -13.60 -9.19
CA ALA A 26 -1.38 -14.81 -9.34
C ALA A 26 -2.20 -14.84 -10.66
N GLY A 27 -2.11 -13.80 -11.50
CA GLY A 27 -2.84 -13.72 -12.77
C GLY A 27 -4.36 -13.54 -12.64
N ARG A 28 -4.86 -13.20 -11.45
CA ARG A 28 -6.29 -12.90 -11.21
C ARG A 28 -6.68 -11.53 -11.74
N LEU A 29 -5.72 -10.61 -11.74
CA LEU A 29 -5.84 -9.27 -12.32
C LEU A 29 -4.71 -9.04 -13.32
N ILE A 30 -4.95 -8.13 -14.25
CA ILE A 30 -3.93 -7.61 -15.17
C ILE A 30 -3.92 -6.08 -15.08
N VAL A 31 -2.78 -5.48 -15.44
CA VAL A 31 -2.66 -4.04 -15.57
C VAL A 31 -3.32 -3.62 -16.89
N ALA A 32 -4.51 -3.01 -16.80
CA ALA A 32 -5.27 -2.58 -17.98
C ALA A 32 -4.69 -1.32 -18.66
N VAL A 33 -4.02 -0.45 -17.90
CA VAL A 33 -3.41 0.81 -18.35
C VAL A 33 -2.05 0.94 -17.68
N THR A 34 -0.99 1.19 -18.45
CA THR A 34 0.41 1.21 -17.97
C THR A 34 0.80 2.52 -17.28
N GLU A 35 0.11 3.60 -17.63
CA GLU A 35 0.30 4.93 -17.08
C GLU A 35 -0.07 4.94 -15.59
N ARG A 36 0.90 5.36 -14.76
CA ARG A 36 0.69 5.53 -13.33
C ARG A 36 0.28 6.96 -13.05
N VAL A 37 -0.70 7.12 -12.17
CA VAL A 37 -1.10 8.41 -11.63
C VAL A 37 -0.53 8.52 -10.23
N SER A 38 0.12 9.63 -9.92
CA SER A 38 0.55 9.93 -8.55
C SER A 38 -0.68 9.98 -7.65
N SER A 39 -0.62 9.29 -6.52
CA SER A 39 -1.65 9.42 -5.52
C SER A 39 -1.54 10.80 -4.86
N ASP A 40 -2.68 11.44 -4.59
CA ASP A 40 -2.73 12.66 -3.77
C ASP A 40 -2.53 12.37 -2.27
N GLY A 41 -2.40 11.10 -1.86
CA GLY A 41 -2.30 10.68 -0.47
C GLY A 41 -1.13 9.74 -0.17
N ASP A 42 -0.61 9.84 1.05
CA ASP A 42 0.43 8.98 1.60
C ASP A 42 -0.10 8.12 2.77
N TYR A 43 0.69 7.13 3.18
CA TYR A 43 0.42 6.33 4.38
C TYR A 43 1.11 6.93 5.60
N TYR A 44 0.36 7.10 6.70
CA TYR A 44 0.84 7.76 7.92
C TYR A 44 0.73 6.87 9.15
N LEU A 45 1.77 6.87 9.98
CA LEU A 45 1.73 6.31 11.34
C LEU A 45 1.31 7.38 12.34
N LEU A 46 0.11 7.25 12.92
CA LEU A 46 -0.44 8.21 13.88
C LEU A 46 -0.29 7.72 15.33
N TYR A 47 0.17 8.61 16.20
CA TYR A 47 0.22 8.40 17.65
C TYR A 47 0.09 9.74 18.38
N LYS A 48 -0.34 9.69 19.63
CA LYS A 48 -0.40 10.87 20.49
C LYS A 48 0.99 11.47 20.71
N LYS A 49 1.12 12.79 20.56
CA LYS A 49 2.42 13.49 20.62
C LYS A 49 3.15 13.23 21.94
N GLU A 50 2.41 13.09 23.04
CA GLU A 50 2.96 12.87 24.38
C GLU A 50 3.65 11.50 24.49
N ARG A 51 3.26 10.54 23.65
CA ARG A 51 3.79 9.17 23.61
C ARG A 51 4.97 9.00 22.67
N ALA A 52 5.44 10.07 22.02
CA ALA A 52 6.56 10.00 21.08
C ALA A 52 7.86 9.42 21.69
N LYS A 53 8.00 9.50 23.03
CA LYS A 53 9.15 8.98 23.78
C LYS A 53 8.91 7.58 24.37
N ASP A 54 7.71 7.01 24.21
CA ASP A 54 7.43 5.66 24.67
C ASP A 54 8.30 4.67 23.88
N ARG A 55 9.08 3.84 24.59
CA ARG A 55 10.02 2.91 23.96
C ARG A 55 9.35 2.01 22.92
N ALA A 56 8.14 1.54 23.18
CA ALA A 56 7.39 0.71 22.24
C ALA A 56 7.07 1.46 20.93
N ILE A 57 6.69 2.74 21.00
CA ILE A 57 6.39 3.55 19.81
C ILE A 57 7.68 3.86 19.05
N ALA A 58 8.76 4.22 19.75
CA ALA A 58 10.03 4.50 19.11
C ALA A 58 10.56 3.29 18.33
N VAL A 59 10.57 2.10 18.96
CA VAL A 59 11.04 0.85 18.34
C VAL A 59 10.15 0.47 17.15
N PHE A 60 8.82 0.54 17.30
CA PHE A 60 7.92 0.20 16.20
C PHE A 60 8.06 1.16 15.01
N ARG A 61 8.21 2.47 15.26
CA ARG A 61 8.43 3.47 14.22
C ARG A 61 9.74 3.20 13.48
N GLU A 62 10.81 2.93 14.21
CA GLU A 62 12.12 2.64 13.61
C GLU A 62 12.07 1.40 12.73
N TRP A 63 11.49 0.31 13.24
CA TRP A 63 11.27 -0.91 12.47
C TRP A 63 10.39 -0.67 11.24
N LEU A 64 9.25 0.03 11.38
CA LEU A 64 8.37 0.30 10.25
C LEU A 64 9.09 1.07 9.13
N MET A 65 9.94 2.03 9.48
CA MET A 65 10.72 2.77 8.50
C MET A 65 11.79 1.91 7.81
N SER A 66 12.35 0.89 8.49
CA SER A 66 13.27 -0.04 7.82
C SER A 66 12.53 -0.92 6.81
N GLU A 67 11.35 -1.43 7.15
CA GLU A 67 10.54 -2.25 6.22
C GLU A 67 10.11 -1.45 4.96
N VAL A 68 9.73 -0.17 5.14
CA VAL A 68 9.33 0.69 4.01
C VAL A 68 10.51 1.01 3.09
N THR A 69 11.70 1.19 3.66
CA THR A 69 12.93 1.41 2.87
C THR A 69 13.26 0.18 2.02
N GLU A 70 13.01 -1.02 2.53
CA GLU A 70 13.19 -2.28 1.80
C GLU A 70 12.14 -2.47 0.70
N LEU A 71 10.88 -2.09 0.96
CA LEU A 71 9.78 -2.15 -0.02
C LEU A 71 9.94 -1.20 -1.22
N GLN A 72 10.69 -0.10 -1.09
CA GLN A 72 10.98 0.81 -2.22
C GLN A 72 12.07 0.28 -3.17
N SER A 73 12.73 -0.83 -2.83
CA SER A 73 13.82 -1.44 -3.61
C SER A 73 13.36 -2.46 -4.66
N ILE A 74 12.05 -2.70 -4.80
CA ILE A 74 11.44 -3.69 -5.72
C ILE A 74 10.55 -2.97 -6.74
#